data_AF-A0A3N5Y9X0-F1
#
_entry.id   AF-A0A3N5Y9X0-F1
#
_cell.length_a   1.000
_cell.length_b   1.000
_cell.length_c   1.000
_cell.angle_alpha   90.00
_cell.angle_beta   90.00
_cell.angle_gamma   90.00
#
_symmetry.space_group_name_H-M   'P 1'
#
loop_
_entity.id
_entity.type
_entity.pdbx_description
1 polymer ?
#
loop_
_entity_poly.entity_id
_entity_poly.type
_entity_poly.pdbx_seq_one_letter_code
_entity_poly.pdbx_strand_id
1 'polypeptide(L)' 'MPELICHCFGYTREAIVEDLKRHGRSTLLERIMAEKRLGACRCAEKNPKGA' A
#
# COMPACT_ATOMS: atom_id res chain seq x y z
N MET A 1 -6.71 5.33 -15.17
CA MET A 1 -5.74 4.34 -14.65
C MET A 1 -5.99 4.18 -13.16
N PRO A 2 -5.88 2.97 -12.60
CA PRO A 2 -6.06 2.77 -11.16
C PRO A 2 -5.00 3.56 -10.39
N GLU A 3 -5.41 4.24 -9.32
CA GLU A 3 -4.49 5.03 -8.51
C GLU A 3 -3.67 4.10 -7.61
N LEU A 4 -2.39 3.92 -7.96
CA LEU A 4 -1.48 3.11 -7.18
C LEU A 4 -1.11 3.83 -5.88
N ILE A 5 -1.43 3.22 -4.74
CA ILE A 5 -1.13 3.75 -3.41
C ILE A 5 0.20 3.19 -2.90
N CYS A 6 0.51 1.93 -3.19
CA CYS A 6 1.78 1.33 -2.81
C CYS A 6 2.49 0.73 -4.03
N HIS A 7 3.58 1.37 -4.46
CA HIS A 7 4.45 0.90 -5.53
C HIS A 7 5.26 -0.34 -5.17
N CYS A 8 5.48 -0.62 -3.89
CA CYS A 8 6.21 -1.81 -3.46
C CYS A 8 5.39 -3.09 -3.66
N PHE A 9 4.10 -3.03 -3.34
CA PHE A 9 3.20 -4.21 -3.29
C PHE A 9 2.08 -4.18 -4.33
N GLY A 10 1.98 -3.12 -5.14
CA GLY A 10 0.99 -3.01 -6.21
C GLY A 10 -0.43 -2.69 -5.75
N TYR A 11 -0.61 -2.17 -4.52
CA TYR A 11 -1.94 -1.90 -3.97
C TYR A 11 -2.51 -0.60 -4.54
N THR A 12 -3.73 -0.67 -5.06
CA THR A 12 -4.48 0.46 -5.59
C THR A 12 -5.45 1.02 -4.56
N ARG A 13 -5.94 2.24 -4.78
CA ARG A 13 -6.98 2.85 -3.95
C ARG A 13 -8.21 1.95 -3.87
N GLU A 14 -8.65 1.42 -5.01
CA GLU A 14 -9.86 0.59 -5.10
C GLU A 14 -9.71 -0.69 -4.28
N ALA A 15 -8.55 -1.36 -4.38
CA ALA A 15 -8.26 -2.56 -3.61
C ALA A 15 -8.27 -2.29 -2.10
N ILE A 16 -7.69 -1.18 -1.66
CA ILE A 16 -7.70 -0.76 -0.24
C ILE A 16 -9.12 -0.48 0.25
N VAL A 17 -9.95 0.19 -0.56
CA VAL A 17 -11.34 0.49 -0.23
C VAL A 17 -12.19 -0.78 -0.17
N GLU A 18 -11.99 -1.72 -1.08
CA GLU A 18 -12.70 -2.99 -1.10
C GLU A 18 -12.30 -3.88 0.09
N ASP A 19 -11.01 -3.95 0.40
CA ASP A 19 -10.47 -4.62 1.58
C ASP A 19 -11.06 -4.04 2.88
N LEU A 20 -11.12 -2.70 2.99
CA LEU A 20 -11.79 -2.03 4.12
C LEU A 20 -13.26 -2.44 4.24
N LYS A 21 -14.02 -2.42 3.14
CA LYS A 21 -15.44 -2.80 3.15
C LYS A 21 -15.65 -4.26 3.54
N ARG A 22 -14.76 -5.15 3.10
CA ARG A 22 -14.84 -6.59 3.36
C ARG A 22 -14.50 -6.96 4.79
N HIS A 23 -13.52 -6.27 5.39
CA HIS A 23 -12.94 -6.67 6.67
C HIS A 23 -13.27 -5.70 7.83
N GLY A 24 -13.91 -4.56 7.55
CA GLY A 24 -14.18 -3.49 8.52
C GLY A 24 -12.94 -2.68 8.91
N ARG A 25 -11.76 -3.09 8.45
CA ARG A 25 -10.45 -2.44 8.55
C ARG A 25 -9.64 -2.81 7.31
N SER A 26 -8.71 -1.97 6.87
CA SER A 26 -7.89 -2.33 5.71
C SER A 26 -6.63 -3.09 6.12
N THR A 27 -6.64 -4.41 5.88
CA THR A 27 -5.48 -5.29 6.05
C THR A 27 -4.33 -4.93 5.11
N LEU A 28 -4.64 -4.39 3.92
CA LEU A 28 -3.64 -3.93 2.96
C LEU A 28 -2.90 -2.68 3.46
N LEU A 29 -3.62 -1.70 4.03
CA LEU A 29 -3.00 -0.53 4.65
C LEU A 29 -2.15 -0.92 5.85
N GLU A 30 -2.65 -1.82 6.70
CA GLU A 30 -1.87 -2.32 7.85
C GLU A 30 -0.56 -2.98 7.41
N ARG A 31 -0.60 -3.79 6.35
CA ARG A 31 0.61 -4.39 5.78
C ARG A 31 1.57 -3.32 5.27
N ILE A 32 1.10 -2.33 4.51
CA ILE A 32 1.96 -1.22 4.04
C ILE A 32 2.66 -0.56 5.22
N MET A 33 1.93 -0.25 6.29
CA MET A 33 2.49 0.40 7.48
C MET A 33 3.51 -0.50 8.20
N ALA A 34 3.22 -1.79 8.35
CA ALA A 34 4.13 -2.75 8.99
C ALA A 34 5.44 -2.87 8.21
N GLU A 35 5.38 -3.10 6.90
CA GLU A 35 6.56 -3.23 6.04
C GLU A 35 7.39 -1.94 5.98
N LYS A 36 6.72 -0.77 6.00
CA LYS A 36 7.40 0.53 6.07
C LYS A 36 8.15 0.69 7.40
N ARG A 37 7.55 0.28 8.52
CA ARG A 37 8.21 0.30 9.86
C ARG A 37 9.38 -0.67 9.95
N LEU A 38 9.27 -1.82 9.29
CA LEU A 38 10.34 -2.83 9.24
C LEU A 38 11.48 -2.46 8.26
N GLY A 39 11.34 -1.38 7.50
CA GLY A 39 12.34 -0.99 6.49
C GLY A 39 12.38 -1.92 5.27
N ALA A 40 11.35 -2.76 5.08
CA ALA A 40 11.28 -3.72 3.98
C ALA A 40 10.84 -3.10 2.63
N CYS A 41 10.41 -1.84 2.66
CA CYS A 41 9.94 -1.12 1.48
C CYS A 41 11.09 -0.58 0.62
N ARG A 42 11.01 -0.78 -0.70
CA ARG A 42 11.89 -0.15 -1.71
C ARG A 42 11.29 1.16 -2.24
N CYS A 43 10.76 2.02 -1.36
CA CYS A 43 10.08 3.25 -1.78
C CYS A 43 11.00 4.18 -2.58
N ALA A 44 12.27 4.32 -2.18
CA ALA A 44 13.23 5.17 -2.88
C ALA A 44 13.45 4.75 -4.34
N GLU A 45 13.32 3.46 -4.65
CA GLU A 45 13.52 2.92 -6.00
C GLU A 45 12.21 2.82 -6.80
N LYS A 46 11.12 2.40 -6.14
CA LYS A 46 9.86 2.04 -6.81
C LYS A 46 8.82 3.15 -6.83
N ASN A 47 8.82 4.04 -5.84
CA ASN A 47 7.84 5.12 -5.76
C ASN A 47 8.38 6.33 -6.56
N PRO A 48 7.68 6.83 -7.59
CA PRO A 48 8.11 8.01 -8.36
C PRO A 48 8.34 9.26 -7.51
N LYS A 49 7.75 9.32 -6.31
CA LYS A 49 7.94 10.42 -5.36
C LYS A 49 9.12 10.20 -4.40
N GLY A 50 9.78 9.04 -4.46
CA GLY A 50 10.91 8.66 -3.61
C GLY A 50 10.56 8.29 -2.16
N ALA A 51 9.32 8.54 -1.68
CA ALA A 51 8.88 8.23 -0.32
C ALA A 51 7.36 8.05 -0.21
#